data_AF-X1RY46-F1
#
_entry.id   AF-X1RY46-F1
#
_cell.length_a   1.000
_cell.length_b   1.000
_cell.length_c   1.000
_cell.angle_alpha   90.00
_cell.angle_beta   90.00
_cell.angle_gamma   90.00
#
_symmetry.space_group_name_H-M   'P 1'
#
loop_
_entity.id
_entity.type
_entity.pdbx_description
1 polymer ?
#
loop_
_entity_poly.entity_id
_entity_poly.type
_entity_poly.pdbx_seq_one_letter_code
_entity_poly.pdbx_strand_id
1 'polypeptide(L)'
;AHDYFNQSYNINPDDTYTGVNYFITNITLNKNIDILDYSLPAIKNIIKMSEEQISVGINMPWAYFNNGLFKLFSKEINESLHNYLLGIRFSTAGWMISSHLSDLDSLSIVDDKLQGIKLVRHLLILGLAIRFNDKDALNRLKKEFGVKEGDLSIPLAIITGSTKLRKEELGPDIQRNLIEALKFFEGTIISGSTVAGVCDLVGEVQSTYPNSIKTVGYIPKNFPEDVKVDERFLKIHQTNGNDFSFLEALHYWTDIVLNELTISKIKLIGIGGGKISAFEYRLALVFGAFVGILEKFVGSGTELLQDPTWKCENLTNVENNSDHIKKFLSQ
;
A
#
# COMPACT_ATOMS: atom_id res chain seq x y z
N ALA A 1 1.20 18.30 30.92
CA ALA A 1 0.79 18.10 29.51
C ALA A 1 -0.62 17.51 29.42
N HIS A 2 -0.88 16.35 30.01
CA HIS A 2 -2.21 15.71 30.05
C HIS A 2 -3.38 16.65 30.40
N ASP A 3 -3.27 17.40 31.51
CA ASP A 3 -4.36 18.29 31.93
C ASP A 3 -4.64 19.42 30.92
N TYR A 4 -3.61 19.89 30.21
CA TYR A 4 -3.77 20.88 29.15
C TYR A 4 -4.43 20.28 27.90
N PHE A 5 -4.13 19.04 27.54
CA PHE A 5 -4.81 18.35 26.43
C PHE A 5 -6.27 18.08 26.75
N ASN A 6 -6.59 17.68 27.99
CA ASN A 6 -7.98 17.52 28.43
C ASN A 6 -8.74 18.84 28.41
N GLN A 7 -8.14 19.93 28.89
CA GLN A 7 -8.75 21.26 28.82
C GLN A 7 -8.97 21.71 27.38
N SER A 8 -7.98 21.52 26.50
CA SER A 8 -8.10 21.89 25.09
C SER A 8 -9.20 21.11 24.37
N TYR A 9 -9.28 19.81 24.60
CA TYR A 9 -10.33 18.96 24.03
C TYR A 9 -11.72 19.35 24.54
N ASN A 10 -11.86 19.70 25.82
CA ASN A 10 -13.14 20.17 26.37
C ASN A 10 -13.59 21.52 25.80
N ILE A 11 -12.66 22.36 25.30
CA ILE A 11 -12.98 23.64 24.66
C ILE A 11 -13.45 23.42 23.22
N ASN A 12 -12.79 22.54 22.46
CA ASN A 12 -13.13 22.28 21.07
C ASN A 12 -12.94 20.78 20.72
N PRO A 13 -13.93 19.93 21.05
CA PRO A 13 -13.79 18.47 20.91
C PRO A 13 -13.80 17.97 19.46
N ASP A 14 -14.23 18.81 18.52
CA ASP A 14 -14.29 18.50 17.09
C ASP A 14 -12.99 18.89 16.36
N ASP A 15 -12.06 19.61 17.01
CA ASP A 15 -10.77 19.94 16.42
C ASP A 15 -9.84 18.72 16.35
N THR A 16 -9.33 18.46 15.15
CA THR A 16 -8.52 17.27 14.88
C THR A 16 -7.23 17.24 15.70
N TYR A 17 -6.54 18.37 15.88
CA TYR A 17 -5.28 18.43 16.63
C TYR A 17 -5.48 18.24 18.14
N THR A 18 -6.53 18.85 18.71
CA THR A 18 -6.86 18.63 20.12
C THR A 18 -7.24 17.16 20.37
N GLY A 19 -8.01 16.56 19.45
CA GLY A 19 -8.40 15.16 19.51
C GLY A 19 -7.19 14.23 19.49
N VAL A 20 -6.25 14.41 18.55
CA VAL A 20 -5.06 13.54 18.44
C VAL A 20 -4.31 13.50 19.77
N ASN A 21 -3.97 14.66 20.32
CA ASN A 21 -3.23 14.76 21.57
C ASN A 21 -4.01 14.16 22.76
N TYR A 22 -5.32 14.41 22.82
CA TYR A 22 -6.19 13.88 23.87
C TYR A 22 -6.23 12.35 23.86
N PHE A 23 -6.56 11.73 22.72
CA PHE A 23 -6.72 10.28 22.63
C PHE A 23 -5.40 9.54 22.81
N ILE A 24 -4.32 10.00 22.16
CA ILE A 24 -3.00 9.36 22.29
C ILE A 24 -2.52 9.42 23.74
N THR A 25 -2.65 10.58 24.40
CA THR A 25 -2.22 10.72 25.80
C THR A 25 -3.03 9.81 26.71
N ASN A 26 -4.36 9.76 26.55
CA ASN A 26 -5.22 8.91 27.38
C ASN A 26 -4.92 7.41 27.18
N ILE A 27 -4.74 6.96 25.93
CA ILE A 27 -4.37 5.57 25.64
C ILE A 27 -3.02 5.22 26.26
N THR A 28 -2.03 6.10 26.12
CA THR A 28 -0.67 5.88 26.62
C THR A 28 -0.63 5.82 28.15
N LEU A 29 -1.32 6.74 28.83
CA LEU A 29 -1.37 6.78 30.30
C LEU A 29 -2.12 5.58 30.89
N ASN A 30 -3.26 5.22 30.30
CA ASN A 30 -4.10 4.14 30.82
C ASN A 30 -3.71 2.75 30.29
N LYS A 31 -2.82 2.67 29.29
CA LYS A 31 -2.34 1.43 28.64
C LYS A 31 -3.48 0.54 28.14
N ASN A 32 -4.57 1.17 27.71
CA ASN A 32 -5.74 0.52 27.16
C ASN A 32 -6.37 1.41 26.07
N ILE A 33 -7.29 0.83 25.32
CA ILE A 33 -7.98 1.51 24.22
C ILE A 33 -9.47 1.72 24.51
N ASP A 34 -9.90 1.50 25.75
CA ASP A 34 -11.32 1.46 26.13
C ASP A 34 -11.98 2.83 25.88
N ILE A 35 -11.22 3.91 26.02
CA ILE A 35 -11.65 5.28 25.68
C ILE A 35 -12.14 5.40 24.23
N LEU A 36 -11.60 4.62 23.29
CA LEU A 36 -12.03 4.64 21.89
C LEU A 36 -13.46 4.15 21.73
N ASP A 37 -13.85 3.11 22.49
CA ASP A 37 -15.20 2.55 22.44
C ASP A 37 -16.22 3.53 23.04
N TYR A 38 -15.89 4.18 24.18
CA TYR A 38 -16.77 5.18 24.80
C TYR A 38 -16.90 6.48 24.01
N SER A 39 -15.88 6.83 23.22
CA SER A 39 -15.82 8.09 22.47
C SER A 39 -16.10 7.94 20.98
N LEU A 40 -16.62 6.80 20.52
CA LEU A 40 -16.89 6.55 19.11
C LEU A 40 -17.74 7.65 18.43
N PRO A 41 -18.79 8.23 19.06
CA PRO A 41 -19.52 9.35 18.46
C PRO A 41 -18.64 10.59 18.24
N ALA A 42 -17.75 10.91 19.18
CA ALA A 42 -16.84 12.04 19.06
C ALA A 42 -15.77 11.78 17.99
N ILE A 43 -15.24 10.57 17.91
CA ILE A 43 -14.31 10.14 16.85
C ILE A 43 -14.96 10.35 15.47
N LYS A 44 -16.23 9.98 15.30
CA LYS A 44 -16.96 10.19 14.04
C LYS A 44 -17.13 11.67 13.68
N ASN A 45 -17.37 12.54 14.67
CA ASN A 45 -17.43 13.98 14.42
C ASN A 45 -16.09 14.54 13.96
N ILE A 46 -14.99 14.10 14.60
CA ILE A 46 -13.63 14.53 14.22
C ILE A 46 -13.29 14.03 12.79
N ILE A 47 -13.65 12.79 12.44
CA ILE A 47 -13.50 12.26 11.08
C ILE A 47 -14.24 13.17 10.09
N LYS A 48 -15.50 13.49 10.36
CA LYS A 48 -16.31 14.36 9.48
C LYS A 48 -15.67 15.75 9.31
N MET A 49 -15.24 16.37 10.40
CA MET A 49 -14.54 17.67 10.36
C MET A 49 -13.25 17.59 9.54
N SER A 50 -12.48 16.51 9.70
CA SER A 50 -11.27 16.28 8.92
C SER A 50 -11.55 16.09 7.44
N GLU A 51 -12.63 15.37 7.09
CA GLU A 51 -13.09 15.20 5.70
C GLU A 51 -13.56 16.53 5.09
N GLU A 52 -14.22 17.39 5.86
CA GLU A 52 -14.57 18.75 5.44
C GLU A 52 -13.32 19.59 5.14
N GLN A 53 -12.30 19.58 6.02
CA GLN A 53 -11.02 20.24 5.78
C GLN A 53 -10.30 19.69 4.54
N ILE A 54 -10.31 18.37 4.35
CA ILE A 54 -9.72 17.70 3.19
C ILE A 54 -10.40 18.18 1.89
N SER A 55 -11.73 18.26 1.88
CA SER A 55 -12.52 18.63 0.71
C SER A 55 -12.21 20.03 0.18
N VAL A 56 -11.78 20.94 1.06
CA VAL A 56 -11.40 22.32 0.70
C VAL A 56 -9.88 22.53 0.65
N GLY A 57 -9.09 21.47 0.82
CA GLY A 57 -7.62 21.51 0.68
C GLY A 57 -6.89 22.21 1.85
N ILE A 58 -7.49 22.27 3.03
CA ILE A 58 -6.91 22.95 4.20
C ILE A 58 -6.13 21.94 5.07
N ASN A 59 -5.07 22.41 5.73
CA ASN A 59 -4.25 21.64 6.68
C ASN A 59 -3.56 20.40 6.10
N MET A 60 -3.28 20.36 4.80
CA MET A 60 -2.51 19.26 4.21
C MET A 60 -1.02 19.33 4.60
N PRO A 61 -0.36 18.19 4.92
CA PRO A 61 -0.86 16.82 4.90
C PRO A 61 -1.53 16.36 6.21
N TRP A 62 -1.52 17.18 7.27
CA TRP A 62 -2.01 16.83 8.60
C TRP A 62 -3.47 16.40 8.64
N ALA A 63 -4.34 17.01 7.83
CA ALA A 63 -5.73 16.60 7.72
C ALA A 63 -5.86 15.13 7.29
N TYR A 64 -5.00 14.66 6.38
CA TYR A 64 -4.96 13.24 6.01
C TYR A 64 -4.40 12.36 7.13
N PHE A 65 -3.32 12.75 7.79
CA PHE A 65 -2.77 11.95 8.88
C PHE A 65 -3.72 11.83 10.07
N ASN A 66 -4.34 12.93 10.47
CA ASN A 66 -5.31 12.96 11.56
C ASN A 66 -6.55 12.12 11.18
N ASN A 67 -7.10 12.30 9.98
CA ASN A 67 -8.23 11.47 9.52
C ASN A 67 -7.86 9.98 9.48
N GLY A 68 -6.64 9.66 9.03
CA GLY A 68 -6.11 8.31 9.02
C GLY A 68 -6.03 7.70 10.42
N LEU A 69 -5.57 8.46 11.41
CA LEU A 69 -5.53 8.03 12.81
C LEU A 69 -6.93 7.78 13.38
N PHE A 70 -7.88 8.68 13.15
CA PHE A 70 -9.23 8.50 13.68
C PHE A 70 -9.99 7.36 13.00
N LYS A 71 -9.77 7.15 11.70
CA LYS A 71 -10.27 5.96 10.99
C LYS A 71 -9.63 4.66 11.51
N LEU A 72 -8.36 4.70 11.94
CA LEU A 72 -7.74 3.57 12.63
C LEU A 72 -8.44 3.29 13.97
N PHE A 73 -8.71 4.35 14.76
CA PHE A 73 -9.42 4.24 16.03
C PHE A 73 -10.87 3.73 15.86
N SER A 74 -11.54 4.05 14.75
CA SER A 74 -12.87 3.52 14.41
C SER A 74 -12.86 2.15 13.73
N LYS A 75 -11.69 1.50 13.61
CA LYS A 75 -11.48 0.18 12.98
C LYS A 75 -11.73 0.16 11.45
N GLU A 76 -11.71 1.33 10.80
CA GLU A 76 -11.79 1.52 9.35
C GLU A 76 -10.37 1.45 8.71
N ILE A 77 -9.77 0.26 8.73
CA ILE A 77 -8.34 0.07 8.40
C ILE A 77 -8.00 0.45 6.95
N ASN A 78 -8.87 0.11 5.99
CA ASN A 78 -8.60 0.39 4.58
C ASN A 78 -8.58 1.90 4.33
N GLU A 79 -9.58 2.58 4.86
CA GLU A 79 -9.78 4.01 4.74
C GLU A 79 -8.70 4.78 5.52
N SER A 80 -8.26 4.24 6.66
CA SER A 80 -7.10 4.72 7.41
C SER A 80 -5.83 4.69 6.53
N LEU A 81 -5.48 3.54 5.97
CA LEU A 81 -4.29 3.39 5.12
C LEU A 81 -4.35 4.26 3.87
N HIS A 82 -5.53 4.42 3.28
CA HIS A 82 -5.73 5.33 2.15
C HIS A 82 -5.44 6.80 2.53
N ASN A 83 -5.90 7.24 3.71
CA ASN A 83 -5.59 8.57 4.22
C ASN A 83 -4.09 8.72 4.51
N TYR A 84 -3.43 7.71 5.10
CA TYR A 84 -1.99 7.74 5.29
C TYR A 84 -1.20 7.81 3.98
N LEU A 85 -1.63 7.11 2.93
CA LEU A 85 -1.05 7.24 1.59
C LEU A 85 -1.15 8.67 1.06
N LEU A 86 -2.31 9.31 1.21
CA LEU A 86 -2.50 10.70 0.80
C LEU A 86 -1.65 11.66 1.67
N GLY A 87 -1.59 11.44 2.97
CA GLY A 87 -0.70 12.19 3.86
C GLY A 87 0.77 12.09 3.42
N ILE A 88 1.24 10.89 3.08
CA ILE A 88 2.58 10.69 2.51
C ILE A 88 2.71 11.43 1.19
N ARG A 89 1.75 11.32 0.26
CA ARG A 89 1.76 11.99 -1.06
C ARG A 89 1.88 13.51 -0.94
N PHE A 90 1.11 14.12 -0.05
CA PHE A 90 1.06 15.57 0.15
C PHE A 90 2.15 16.10 1.08
N SER A 91 2.92 15.24 1.74
CA SER A 91 4.08 15.65 2.53
C SER A 91 5.16 16.23 1.62
N THR A 92 5.66 17.40 1.98
CA THR A 92 6.77 18.09 1.27
C THR A 92 8.11 17.95 1.98
N ALA A 93 8.11 17.45 3.21
CA ALA A 93 9.31 17.20 3.99
C ALA A 93 9.15 15.95 4.87
N GLY A 94 10.23 15.21 5.09
CA GLY A 94 10.23 13.99 5.89
C GLY A 94 9.77 14.21 7.34
N TRP A 95 10.07 15.38 7.92
CA TRP A 95 9.67 15.68 9.29
C TRP A 95 8.15 15.59 9.50
N MET A 96 7.34 15.92 8.48
CA MET A 96 5.88 15.82 8.54
C MET A 96 5.41 14.39 8.77
N ILE A 97 6.04 13.41 8.12
CA ILE A 97 5.76 11.99 8.32
C ILE A 97 6.34 11.54 9.67
N SER A 98 7.57 11.95 10.01
CA SER A 98 8.25 11.50 11.22
C SER A 98 7.55 11.94 12.50
N SER A 99 6.97 13.15 12.53
CA SER A 99 6.21 13.64 13.69
C SER A 99 5.01 12.74 13.96
N HIS A 100 4.25 12.40 12.91
CA HIS A 100 3.09 11.53 13.06
C HIS A 100 3.47 10.06 13.33
N LEU A 101 4.60 9.60 12.78
CA LEU A 101 5.15 8.29 13.13
C LEU A 101 5.54 8.22 14.62
N SER A 102 6.10 9.30 15.18
CA SER A 102 6.39 9.39 16.63
C SER A 102 5.13 9.27 17.48
N ASP A 103 4.04 9.90 17.06
CA ASP A 103 2.73 9.78 17.72
C ASP A 103 2.26 8.32 17.73
N LEU A 104 2.39 7.59 16.61
CA LEU A 104 2.05 6.17 16.53
C LEU A 104 3.02 5.26 17.31
N ASP A 105 4.31 5.57 17.34
CA ASP A 105 5.30 4.81 18.11
C ASP A 105 5.00 4.91 19.62
N SER A 106 4.42 6.03 20.09
CA SER A 106 3.96 6.17 21.48
C SER A 106 2.83 5.20 21.85
N LEU A 107 2.03 4.77 20.87
CA LEU A 107 0.96 3.80 21.02
C LEU A 107 1.46 2.34 21.03
N SER A 108 2.78 2.10 20.94
CA SER A 108 3.38 0.76 20.95
C SER A 108 2.96 -0.10 22.15
N ILE A 109 2.62 0.52 23.28
CA ILE A 109 2.15 -0.13 24.50
C ILE A 109 0.79 -0.84 24.34
N VAL A 110 0.02 -0.54 23.28
CA VAL A 110 -1.28 -1.15 22.97
C VAL A 110 -1.30 -1.82 21.59
N ASP A 111 -0.15 -2.17 21.05
CA ASP A 111 0.00 -2.77 19.71
C ASP A 111 -0.90 -3.96 19.44
N ASP A 112 -1.04 -4.84 20.42
CA ASP A 112 -1.83 -6.06 20.28
C ASP A 112 -3.34 -5.81 20.42
N LYS A 113 -3.74 -4.59 20.81
CA LYS A 113 -5.14 -4.17 20.96
C LYS A 113 -5.62 -3.31 19.79
N LEU A 114 -4.73 -2.52 19.17
CA LEU A 114 -5.09 -1.60 18.10
C LEU A 114 -4.84 -2.22 16.71
N GLN A 115 -5.87 -2.81 16.12
CA GLN A 115 -5.76 -3.46 14.82
C GLN A 115 -5.28 -2.49 13.73
N GLY A 116 -4.31 -2.90 12.92
CA GLY A 116 -3.81 -2.13 11.77
C GLY A 116 -2.69 -1.13 12.08
N ILE A 117 -2.39 -0.84 13.36
CA ILE A 117 -1.34 0.14 13.70
C ILE A 117 0.04 -0.22 13.16
N LYS A 118 0.39 -1.52 13.15
CA LYS A 118 1.66 -2.02 12.62
C LYS A 118 1.77 -1.78 11.10
N LEU A 119 0.66 -1.94 10.36
CA LEU A 119 0.60 -1.65 8.92
C LEU A 119 0.83 -0.16 8.64
N VAL A 120 0.18 0.70 9.43
CA VAL A 120 0.33 2.15 9.28
C VAL A 120 1.77 2.58 9.56
N ARG A 121 2.38 2.08 10.65
CA ARG A 121 3.79 2.36 10.96
C ARG A 121 4.72 1.90 9.84
N HIS A 122 4.53 0.67 9.34
CA HIS A 122 5.29 0.15 8.21
C HIS A 122 5.18 1.04 6.96
N LEU A 123 3.96 1.46 6.62
CA LEU A 123 3.71 2.39 5.52
C LEU A 123 4.42 3.74 5.70
N LEU A 124 4.40 4.34 6.89
CA LEU A 124 5.06 5.63 7.14
C LEU A 124 6.60 5.50 7.10
N ILE A 125 7.15 4.42 7.63
CA ILE A 125 8.59 4.12 7.54
C ILE A 125 9.00 3.98 6.07
N LEU A 126 8.24 3.27 5.25
CA LEU A 126 8.47 3.19 3.81
C LEU A 126 8.37 4.56 3.12
N GLY A 127 7.37 5.36 3.49
CA GLY A 127 7.22 6.73 3.00
C GLY A 127 8.45 7.61 3.26
N LEU A 128 9.00 7.54 4.47
CA LEU A 128 10.24 8.22 4.84
C LEU A 128 11.45 7.71 4.04
N ALA A 129 11.62 6.39 3.98
CA ALA A 129 12.74 5.76 3.29
C ALA A 129 12.73 6.08 1.78
N ILE A 130 11.58 5.99 1.13
CA ILE A 130 11.47 6.15 -0.33
C ILE A 130 11.43 7.61 -0.76
N ARG A 131 10.53 8.42 -0.19
CA ARG A 131 10.31 9.79 -0.68
C ARG A 131 11.37 10.77 -0.21
N PHE A 132 11.99 10.50 0.94
CA PHE A 132 12.91 11.43 1.59
C PHE A 132 14.30 10.83 1.83
N ASN A 133 14.56 9.59 1.39
CA ASN A 133 15.84 8.89 1.59
C ASN A 133 16.30 8.91 3.05
N ASP A 134 15.33 8.76 3.97
CA ASP A 134 15.57 8.86 5.40
C ASP A 134 16.37 7.63 5.90
N LYS A 135 17.57 7.89 6.43
CA LYS A 135 18.51 6.85 6.86
C LYS A 135 18.01 6.09 8.08
N ASP A 136 17.31 6.74 8.98
CA ASP A 136 16.80 6.10 10.20
C ASP A 136 15.63 5.17 9.85
N ALA A 137 14.77 5.58 8.93
CA ALA A 137 13.74 4.72 8.36
C ALA A 137 14.33 3.50 7.65
N LEU A 138 15.37 3.69 6.82
CA LEU A 138 16.08 2.57 6.17
C LEU A 138 16.69 1.61 7.20
N ASN A 139 17.30 2.14 8.26
CA ASN A 139 17.88 1.32 9.34
C ASN A 139 16.79 0.55 10.11
N ARG A 140 15.63 1.16 10.36
CA ARG A 140 14.46 0.48 10.95
C ARG A 140 14.01 -0.69 10.08
N LEU A 141 13.84 -0.47 8.77
CA LEU A 141 13.45 -1.53 7.84
C LEU A 141 14.49 -2.68 7.83
N LYS A 142 15.78 -2.35 7.73
CA LYS A 142 16.87 -3.35 7.77
C LYS A 142 16.85 -4.17 9.06
N LYS A 143 16.60 -3.53 10.20
CA LYS A 143 16.55 -4.19 11.51
C LYS A 143 15.33 -5.12 11.64
N GLU A 144 14.18 -4.71 11.12
CA GLU A 144 12.92 -5.42 11.30
C GLU A 144 12.73 -6.55 10.29
N PHE A 145 13.09 -6.33 9.03
CA PHE A 145 12.81 -7.27 7.93
C PHE A 145 14.05 -7.98 7.39
N GLY A 146 15.25 -7.47 7.67
CA GLY A 146 16.50 -7.97 7.08
C GLY A 146 16.63 -7.62 5.60
N VAL A 147 17.82 -7.87 5.02
CA VAL A 147 18.06 -7.71 3.57
C VAL A 147 18.05 -9.08 2.92
N LYS A 148 17.22 -9.25 1.89
CA LYS A 148 17.19 -10.46 1.07
C LYS A 148 17.99 -10.24 -0.21
N GLU A 149 19.31 -10.39 -0.11
CA GLU A 149 20.23 -10.12 -1.22
C GLU A 149 19.98 -11.07 -2.41
N GLY A 150 19.92 -10.50 -3.62
CA GLY A 150 19.85 -11.27 -4.87
C GLY A 150 18.46 -11.82 -5.23
N ASP A 151 17.42 -11.44 -4.48
CA ASP A 151 16.04 -11.83 -4.77
C ASP A 151 15.40 -10.96 -5.86
N LEU A 152 15.77 -9.68 -5.94
CA LEU A 152 15.18 -8.71 -6.86
C LEU A 152 16.27 -8.01 -7.70
N SER A 153 16.00 -7.83 -8.98
CA SER A 153 16.87 -7.05 -9.89
C SER A 153 16.05 -6.25 -10.90
N ILE A 154 16.55 -5.07 -11.29
CA ILE A 154 16.01 -4.33 -12.44
C ILE A 154 16.43 -5.00 -13.76
N PRO A 155 15.64 -4.91 -14.85
CA PRO A 155 14.26 -4.39 -14.92
C PRO A 155 13.28 -5.14 -14.00
N LEU A 156 12.40 -4.40 -13.33
CA LEU A 156 11.43 -4.96 -12.38
C LEU A 156 10.02 -4.48 -12.72
N ALA A 157 9.11 -5.43 -12.91
CA ALA A 157 7.69 -5.18 -13.07
C ALA A 157 6.89 -5.75 -11.90
N ILE A 158 5.84 -5.06 -11.48
CA ILE A 158 4.83 -5.54 -10.55
C ILE A 158 3.57 -5.79 -11.38
N ILE A 159 3.01 -6.99 -11.34
CA ILE A 159 1.76 -7.31 -12.03
C ILE A 159 0.74 -7.71 -10.98
N THR A 160 -0.29 -6.89 -10.79
CA THR A 160 -1.32 -7.14 -9.78
C THR A 160 -2.71 -6.81 -10.32
N GLY A 161 -3.74 -7.34 -9.66
CA GLY A 161 -5.12 -7.11 -10.03
C GLY A 161 -6.07 -8.12 -9.43
N SER A 162 -7.17 -8.39 -10.12
CA SER A 162 -8.24 -9.23 -9.57
C SER A 162 -7.86 -10.71 -9.50
N THR A 163 -8.07 -11.31 -8.33
CA THR A 163 -8.06 -12.77 -8.12
C THR A 163 -9.43 -13.40 -8.33
N LYS A 164 -10.50 -12.58 -8.42
CA LYS A 164 -11.87 -13.04 -8.66
C LYS A 164 -12.20 -13.27 -10.13
N LEU A 165 -11.43 -12.66 -11.04
CA LEU A 165 -11.63 -12.87 -12.46
C LEU A 165 -11.32 -14.33 -12.77
N ARG A 166 -12.34 -15.05 -13.23
CA ARG A 166 -12.12 -16.38 -13.76
C ARG A 166 -11.31 -16.30 -15.05
N LYS A 167 -10.65 -17.40 -15.44
CA LYS A 167 -9.82 -17.43 -16.65
C LYS A 167 -10.62 -17.02 -17.90
N GLU A 168 -11.92 -17.34 -17.92
CA GLU A 168 -12.85 -16.95 -18.99
C GLU A 168 -13.16 -15.44 -19.00
N GLU A 169 -13.11 -14.76 -17.85
CA GLU A 169 -13.40 -13.32 -17.70
C GLU A 169 -12.17 -12.44 -17.97
N LEU A 170 -10.96 -12.95 -17.70
CA LEU A 170 -9.72 -12.35 -18.23
C LEU A 170 -9.71 -12.42 -19.77
N GLY A 171 -10.28 -13.48 -20.34
CA GLY A 171 -10.37 -13.69 -21.77
C GLY A 171 -9.02 -14.07 -22.41
N PRO A 172 -9.03 -14.90 -23.48
CA PRO A 172 -7.81 -15.44 -24.07
C PRO A 172 -6.89 -14.36 -24.65
N ASP A 173 -7.44 -13.21 -25.05
CA ASP A 173 -6.66 -12.11 -25.60
C ASP A 173 -5.70 -11.50 -24.58
N ILE A 174 -6.10 -11.38 -23.32
CA ILE A 174 -5.29 -10.71 -22.28
C ILE A 174 -4.11 -11.58 -21.91
N GLN A 175 -4.38 -12.86 -21.67
CA GLN A 175 -3.34 -13.86 -21.45
C GLN A 175 -2.34 -13.87 -22.60
N ARG A 176 -2.83 -13.99 -23.86
CA ARG A 176 -1.97 -13.98 -25.05
C ARG A 176 -1.14 -12.70 -25.17
N ASN A 177 -1.77 -11.54 -25.03
CA ASN A 177 -1.11 -10.25 -25.22
C ASN A 177 -0.05 -9.98 -24.13
N LEU A 178 -0.33 -10.36 -22.87
CA LEU A 178 0.62 -10.22 -21.77
C LEU A 178 1.83 -11.16 -21.97
N ILE A 179 1.58 -12.42 -22.32
CA ILE A 179 2.65 -13.39 -22.58
C ILE A 179 3.51 -12.95 -23.77
N GLU A 180 2.91 -12.49 -24.86
CA GLU A 180 3.68 -12.01 -26.03
C GLU A 180 4.46 -10.73 -25.71
N ALA A 181 3.89 -9.81 -24.93
CA ALA A 181 4.58 -8.58 -24.51
C ALA A 181 5.84 -8.86 -23.69
N LEU A 182 5.82 -9.93 -22.89
CA LEU A 182 6.91 -10.32 -21.99
C LEU A 182 7.96 -11.22 -22.64
N LYS A 183 7.79 -11.61 -23.91
CA LYS A 183 8.71 -12.49 -24.64
C LYS A 183 10.18 -12.05 -24.63
N PHE A 184 10.42 -10.74 -24.61
CA PHE A 184 11.75 -10.15 -24.60
C PHE A 184 12.06 -9.41 -23.29
N PHE A 185 11.21 -9.59 -22.26
CA PHE A 185 11.47 -9.06 -20.95
C PHE A 185 12.50 -9.96 -20.25
N GLU A 186 13.62 -9.37 -19.85
CA GLU A 186 14.66 -10.03 -19.05
C GLU A 186 14.73 -9.31 -17.70
N GLY A 187 14.22 -9.92 -16.64
CA GLY A 187 14.09 -9.23 -15.37
C GLY A 187 13.23 -9.93 -14.34
N THR A 188 12.81 -9.15 -13.34
CA THR A 188 12.02 -9.64 -12.21
C THR A 188 10.56 -9.25 -12.36
N ILE A 189 9.65 -10.18 -12.08
CA ILE A 189 8.22 -9.89 -11.97
C ILE A 189 7.74 -10.20 -10.55
N ILE A 190 7.16 -9.21 -9.88
CA ILE A 190 6.52 -9.37 -8.58
C ILE A 190 5.01 -9.54 -8.78
N SER A 191 4.40 -10.50 -8.09
CA SER A 191 2.94 -10.64 -8.01
C SER A 191 2.54 -11.38 -6.73
N GLY A 192 1.24 -11.62 -6.56
CA GLY A 192 0.79 -12.68 -5.66
C GLY A 192 1.12 -14.06 -6.26
N SER A 193 1.24 -15.08 -5.42
CA SER A 193 1.60 -16.44 -5.84
C SER A 193 0.47 -17.44 -5.65
N THR A 194 -0.72 -17.13 -6.17
CA THR A 194 -1.88 -18.05 -6.17
C THR A 194 -2.24 -18.48 -7.58
N VAL A 195 -2.90 -19.62 -7.73
CA VAL A 195 -3.39 -20.12 -9.04
C VAL A 195 -4.67 -19.42 -9.53
N ALA A 196 -4.93 -18.19 -9.08
CA ALA A 196 -6.17 -17.47 -9.32
C ALA A 196 -5.95 -16.11 -10.00
N GLY A 197 -6.82 -15.79 -10.96
CA GLY A 197 -6.87 -14.50 -11.64
C GLY A 197 -5.52 -14.06 -12.20
N VAL A 198 -5.11 -12.84 -11.88
CA VAL A 198 -3.84 -12.25 -12.37
C VAL A 198 -2.61 -13.03 -11.93
N CYS A 199 -2.65 -13.67 -10.76
CA CYS A 199 -1.51 -14.44 -10.25
C CYS A 199 -1.24 -15.69 -11.12
N ASP A 200 -2.31 -16.37 -11.57
CA ASP A 200 -2.21 -17.51 -12.52
C ASP A 200 -1.50 -17.11 -13.82
N LEU A 201 -1.82 -15.92 -14.34
CA LEU A 201 -1.20 -15.39 -15.55
C LEU A 201 0.31 -15.18 -15.38
N VAL A 202 0.72 -14.66 -14.22
CA VAL A 202 2.15 -14.46 -13.91
C VAL A 202 2.88 -15.79 -13.73
N GLY A 203 2.24 -16.79 -13.11
CA GLY A 203 2.77 -18.15 -13.06
C GLY A 203 2.96 -18.75 -14.46
N GLU A 204 2.02 -18.51 -15.39
CA GLU A 204 2.13 -18.96 -16.78
C GLU A 204 3.29 -18.28 -17.54
N VAL A 205 3.52 -16.99 -17.28
CA VAL A 205 4.69 -16.26 -17.81
C VAL A 205 5.99 -16.90 -17.35
N GLN A 206 6.12 -17.26 -16.06
CA GLN A 206 7.32 -17.95 -15.56
C GLN A 206 7.54 -19.30 -16.24
N SER A 207 6.48 -20.09 -16.45
CA SER A 207 6.58 -21.36 -17.17
C SER A 207 6.97 -21.20 -18.63
N THR A 208 6.54 -20.12 -19.27
CA THR A 208 6.81 -19.86 -20.69
C THR A 208 8.24 -19.34 -20.91
N TYR A 209 8.74 -18.51 -19.98
CA TYR A 209 10.04 -17.85 -20.11
C TYR A 209 10.96 -18.08 -18.90
N PRO A 210 11.26 -19.35 -18.54
CA PRO A 210 11.92 -19.67 -17.27
C PRO A 210 13.37 -19.17 -17.18
N ASN A 211 14.01 -18.89 -18.32
CA ASN A 211 15.42 -18.48 -18.38
C ASN A 211 15.61 -16.95 -18.38
N SER A 212 14.61 -16.19 -18.82
CA SER A 212 14.69 -14.72 -18.91
C SER A 212 13.93 -14.01 -17.80
N ILE A 213 12.88 -14.63 -17.26
CA ILE A 213 12.01 -14.04 -16.25
C ILE A 213 12.19 -14.76 -14.92
N LYS A 214 12.31 -13.96 -13.85
CA LYS A 214 12.32 -14.42 -12.45
C LYS A 214 11.07 -13.89 -11.75
N THR A 215 10.13 -14.76 -11.42
CA THR A 215 8.95 -14.38 -10.65
C THR A 215 9.20 -14.48 -9.15
N VAL A 216 8.76 -13.46 -8.43
CA VAL A 216 8.81 -13.41 -6.97
C VAL A 216 7.40 -13.17 -6.44
N GLY A 217 6.90 -14.16 -5.70
CA GLY A 217 5.58 -14.18 -5.11
C GLY A 217 5.58 -13.69 -3.68
N TYR A 218 4.56 -12.92 -3.30
CA TYR A 218 4.31 -12.58 -1.89
C TYR A 218 2.94 -13.11 -1.47
N ILE A 219 2.90 -13.83 -0.35
CA ILE A 219 1.69 -14.47 0.17
C ILE A 219 1.67 -14.40 1.70
N PRO A 220 0.51 -14.30 2.36
CA PRO A 220 0.45 -14.42 3.82
C PRO A 220 0.84 -15.83 4.29
N LYS A 221 1.27 -15.93 5.55
CA LYS A 221 1.55 -17.23 6.20
C LYS A 221 0.30 -18.09 6.31
N ASN A 222 -0.84 -17.47 6.61
CA ASN A 222 -2.14 -18.14 6.62
C ASN A 222 -3.06 -17.50 5.57
N PHE A 223 -3.85 -18.32 4.89
CA PHE A 223 -4.82 -17.92 3.87
C PHE A 223 -5.96 -18.96 3.84
N PRO A 224 -7.11 -18.65 3.21
CA PRO A 224 -8.24 -19.58 3.12
C PRO A 224 -7.87 -20.95 2.52
N GLU A 225 -8.48 -22.03 3.03
CA GLU A 225 -8.14 -23.42 2.64
C GLU A 225 -8.35 -23.74 1.15
N ASP A 226 -9.25 -23.01 0.49
CA ASP A 226 -9.56 -23.17 -0.93
C ASP A 226 -8.53 -22.48 -1.85
N VAL A 227 -7.64 -21.66 -1.29
CA VAL A 227 -6.58 -20.98 -2.03
C VAL A 227 -5.37 -21.90 -2.20
N LYS A 228 -4.96 -22.08 -3.46
CA LYS A 228 -3.75 -22.84 -3.80
C LYS A 228 -2.62 -21.91 -4.20
N VAL A 229 -1.45 -22.19 -3.66
CA VAL A 229 -0.19 -21.54 -4.02
C VAL A 229 0.21 -21.98 -5.43
N ASP A 230 0.71 -21.03 -6.21
CA ASP A 230 1.25 -21.29 -7.54
C ASP A 230 2.75 -21.62 -7.46
N GLU A 231 3.07 -22.91 -7.49
CA GLU A 231 4.44 -23.43 -7.40
C GLU A 231 5.29 -23.12 -8.65
N ARG A 232 4.71 -22.56 -9.72
CA ARG A 232 5.48 -22.10 -10.88
C ARG A 232 6.37 -20.92 -10.55
N PHE A 233 6.07 -20.16 -9.50
CA PHE A 233 6.87 -19.01 -9.10
C PHE A 233 8.30 -19.42 -8.72
N LEU A 234 9.30 -18.67 -9.19
CA LEU A 234 10.69 -18.99 -8.90
C LEU A 234 11.03 -18.84 -7.41
N LYS A 235 10.49 -17.80 -6.77
CA LYS A 235 10.61 -17.55 -5.33
C LYS A 235 9.27 -17.16 -4.75
N ILE A 236 8.99 -17.60 -3.52
CA ILE A 236 7.79 -17.23 -2.77
C ILE A 236 8.21 -16.77 -1.38
N HIS A 237 7.82 -15.55 -1.03
CA HIS A 237 8.02 -14.97 0.29
C HIS A 237 6.71 -14.99 1.07
N GLN A 238 6.77 -15.57 2.27
CA GLN A 238 5.66 -15.54 3.21
C GLN A 238 5.75 -14.31 4.11
N THR A 239 4.65 -13.57 4.24
CA THR A 239 4.48 -12.54 5.27
C THR A 239 3.92 -13.17 6.55
N ASN A 240 3.92 -12.44 7.67
CA ASN A 240 3.26 -12.91 8.90
C ASN A 240 1.74 -12.65 8.91
N GLY A 241 1.13 -12.38 7.75
CA GLY A 241 -0.30 -12.16 7.61
C GLY A 241 -1.14 -13.40 7.90
N ASN A 242 -2.39 -13.17 8.34
CA ASN A 242 -3.38 -14.22 8.59
C ASN A 242 -4.40 -14.39 7.47
N ASP A 243 -4.38 -13.48 6.50
CA ASP A 243 -5.19 -13.48 5.27
C ASP A 243 -4.52 -12.51 4.28
N PHE A 244 -4.97 -12.49 3.04
CA PHE A 244 -4.52 -11.52 2.03
C PHE A 244 -4.82 -10.09 2.47
N SER A 245 -3.80 -9.25 2.47
CA SER A 245 -3.92 -7.90 3.00
C SER A 245 -3.00 -6.92 2.26
N PHE A 246 -2.89 -5.71 2.79
CA PHE A 246 -1.91 -4.73 2.31
C PHE A 246 -0.47 -5.06 2.74
N LEU A 247 -0.29 -6.00 3.67
CA LEU A 247 1.02 -6.37 4.21
C LEU A 247 1.97 -6.88 3.13
N GLU A 248 1.45 -7.71 2.21
CA GLU A 248 2.18 -8.25 1.07
C GLU A 248 2.78 -7.13 0.21
N ALA A 249 1.99 -6.08 -0.03
CA ALA A 249 2.43 -4.90 -0.75
C ALA A 249 3.55 -4.16 -0.03
N LEU A 250 3.38 -3.90 1.27
CA LEU A 250 4.40 -3.24 2.08
C LEU A 250 5.69 -4.08 2.15
N HIS A 251 5.59 -5.40 2.21
CA HIS A 251 6.73 -6.30 2.23
C HIS A 251 7.54 -6.26 0.93
N TYR A 252 6.91 -6.36 -0.24
CA TYR A 252 7.68 -6.31 -1.47
C TYR A 252 8.28 -4.93 -1.74
N TRP A 253 7.60 -3.85 -1.32
CA TRP A 253 8.19 -2.51 -1.35
C TRP A 253 9.37 -2.36 -0.38
N THR A 254 9.33 -3.06 0.76
CA THR A 254 10.48 -3.15 1.67
C THR A 254 11.65 -3.83 1.00
N ASP A 255 11.43 -4.99 0.38
CA ASP A 255 12.49 -5.73 -0.29
C ASP A 255 13.07 -4.93 -1.48
N ILE A 256 12.24 -4.19 -2.22
CA ILE A 256 12.66 -3.25 -3.28
C ILE A 256 13.62 -2.19 -2.73
N VAL A 257 13.24 -1.54 -1.62
CA VAL A 257 14.03 -0.45 -1.01
C VAL A 257 15.32 -0.98 -0.39
N LEU A 258 15.26 -2.12 0.27
CA LEU A 258 16.42 -2.72 0.93
C LEU A 258 17.43 -3.31 -0.06
N ASN A 259 17.00 -3.68 -1.26
CA ASN A 259 17.87 -4.00 -2.39
C ASN A 259 18.31 -2.76 -3.20
N GLU A 260 18.02 -1.55 -2.71
CA GLU A 260 18.47 -0.27 -3.29
C GLU A 260 18.05 -0.10 -4.77
N LEU A 261 16.91 -0.67 -5.15
CA LEU A 261 16.41 -0.59 -6.52
C LEU A 261 15.90 0.82 -6.83
N THR A 262 16.18 1.30 -8.04
CA THR A 262 15.72 2.63 -8.48
C THR A 262 14.20 2.62 -8.72
N ILE A 263 13.44 3.24 -7.82
CA ILE A 263 11.97 3.23 -7.84
C ILE A 263 11.37 3.74 -9.16
N SER A 264 11.95 4.79 -9.76
CA SER A 264 11.46 5.36 -11.02
C SER A 264 11.62 4.40 -12.23
N LYS A 265 12.40 3.33 -12.09
CA LYS A 265 12.53 2.27 -13.12
C LYS A 265 11.55 1.12 -12.92
N ILE A 266 10.76 1.14 -11.85
CA ILE A 266 9.77 0.10 -11.55
C ILE A 266 8.48 0.41 -12.30
N LYS A 267 7.93 -0.62 -12.95
CA LYS A 267 6.66 -0.56 -13.66
C LYS A 267 5.63 -1.40 -12.93
N LEU A 268 4.44 -0.88 -12.70
CA LEU A 268 3.31 -1.64 -12.20
C LEU A 268 2.26 -1.74 -13.30
N ILE A 269 1.80 -2.95 -13.63
CA ILE A 269 0.63 -3.20 -14.46
C ILE A 269 -0.52 -3.64 -13.56
N GLY A 270 -1.61 -2.87 -13.57
CA GLY A 270 -2.85 -3.16 -12.88
C GLY A 270 -3.90 -3.76 -13.80
N ILE A 271 -4.48 -4.90 -13.43
CA ILE A 271 -5.48 -5.62 -14.22
C ILE A 271 -6.77 -5.75 -13.40
N GLY A 272 -7.67 -4.77 -13.54
CA GLY A 272 -8.88 -4.66 -12.74
C GLY A 272 -8.56 -4.50 -11.24
N GLY A 273 -9.13 -5.36 -10.40
CA GLY A 273 -8.78 -5.47 -8.98
C GLY A 273 -9.81 -4.89 -8.02
N GLY A 274 -9.62 -5.22 -6.74
CA GLY A 274 -10.42 -4.71 -5.62
C GLY A 274 -9.58 -3.83 -4.69
N LYS A 275 -10.00 -3.71 -3.42
CA LYS A 275 -9.39 -2.80 -2.44
C LYS A 275 -7.87 -2.98 -2.27
N ILE A 276 -7.36 -4.22 -2.27
CA ILE A 276 -5.92 -4.51 -2.15
C ILE A 276 -5.16 -3.98 -3.37
N SER A 277 -5.54 -4.37 -4.59
CA SER A 277 -4.91 -3.85 -5.81
C SER A 277 -5.03 -2.33 -5.91
N ALA A 278 -6.15 -1.76 -5.49
CA ALA A 278 -6.35 -0.31 -5.44
C ALA A 278 -5.35 0.40 -4.52
N PHE A 279 -4.96 -0.24 -3.42
CA PHE A 279 -3.91 0.25 -2.53
C PHE A 279 -2.53 0.12 -3.20
N GLU A 280 -2.24 -1.02 -3.84
CA GLU A 280 -0.96 -1.24 -4.54
C GLU A 280 -0.71 -0.22 -5.65
N TYR A 281 -1.73 0.08 -6.46
CA TYR A 281 -1.63 1.08 -7.52
C TYR A 281 -1.29 2.46 -6.94
N ARG A 282 -1.98 2.85 -5.87
CA ARG A 282 -1.77 4.15 -5.22
C ARG A 282 -0.42 4.21 -4.53
N LEU A 283 -0.01 3.14 -3.84
CA LEU A 283 1.29 3.02 -3.19
C LEU A 283 2.43 3.20 -4.20
N ALA A 284 2.36 2.51 -5.34
CA ALA A 284 3.32 2.67 -6.43
C ALA A 284 3.42 4.12 -6.93
N LEU A 285 2.27 4.80 -7.13
CA LEU A 285 2.25 6.21 -7.52
C LEU A 285 2.84 7.13 -6.45
N VAL A 286 2.55 6.91 -5.16
CA VAL A 286 3.12 7.70 -4.05
C VAL A 286 4.64 7.57 -4.02
N PHE A 287 5.16 6.38 -4.32
CA PHE A 287 6.59 6.10 -4.33
C PHE A 287 7.30 6.53 -5.62
N GLY A 288 6.56 6.94 -6.65
CA GLY A 288 7.12 7.45 -7.90
C GLY A 288 7.46 6.37 -8.93
N ALA A 289 6.90 5.17 -8.79
CA ALA A 289 6.90 4.19 -9.87
C ALA A 289 5.87 4.53 -10.94
N PHE A 290 6.01 3.95 -12.13
CA PHE A 290 5.02 4.10 -13.20
C PHE A 290 3.92 3.05 -13.05
N VAL A 291 2.68 3.47 -13.20
CA VAL A 291 1.49 2.61 -13.11
C VAL A 291 0.73 2.66 -14.42
N GLY A 292 0.60 1.49 -15.05
CA GLY A 292 -0.22 1.26 -16.22
C GLY A 292 -1.45 0.46 -15.84
N ILE A 293 -2.65 1.00 -16.07
CA ILE A 293 -3.89 0.24 -15.88
C ILE A 293 -4.30 -0.36 -17.22
N LEU A 294 -4.44 -1.68 -17.27
CA LEU A 294 -4.81 -2.39 -18.49
C LEU A 294 -6.30 -2.15 -18.81
N GLU A 295 -6.59 -1.75 -20.05
CA GLU A 295 -7.94 -1.52 -20.54
C GLU A 295 -8.82 -2.80 -20.53
N LYS A 296 -10.14 -2.60 -20.72
CA LYS A 296 -11.25 -3.57 -20.67
C LYS A 296 -11.77 -3.95 -19.28
N PHE A 297 -11.04 -3.65 -18.21
CA PHE A 297 -11.52 -3.98 -16.87
C PHE A 297 -12.23 -2.81 -16.20
N VAL A 298 -13.33 -3.14 -15.52
CA VAL A 298 -14.01 -2.25 -14.57
C VAL A 298 -13.46 -2.55 -13.17
N GLY A 299 -13.51 -1.56 -12.28
CA GLY A 299 -13.16 -1.70 -10.87
C GLY A 299 -12.11 -0.67 -10.47
N SER A 300 -11.27 -1.03 -9.51
CA SER A 300 -10.37 -0.07 -8.86
C SER A 300 -9.34 0.57 -9.79
N GLY A 301 -8.94 -0.09 -10.88
CA GLY A 301 -8.09 0.51 -11.90
C GLY A 301 -8.79 1.64 -12.66
N THR A 302 -10.04 1.45 -13.07
CA THR A 302 -10.84 2.48 -13.75
C THR A 302 -11.13 3.66 -12.83
N GLU A 303 -11.48 3.37 -11.56
CA GLU A 303 -11.70 4.40 -10.53
C GLU A 303 -10.45 5.27 -10.35
N LEU A 304 -9.26 4.64 -10.31
CA LEU A 304 -7.99 5.35 -10.17
C LEU A 304 -7.72 6.30 -11.35
N LEU A 305 -7.98 5.88 -12.59
CA LEU A 305 -7.80 6.71 -13.79
C LEU A 305 -8.74 7.94 -13.80
N GLN A 306 -9.92 7.80 -13.21
CA GLN A 306 -10.93 8.86 -13.17
C GLN A 306 -10.72 9.83 -12.00
N ASP A 307 -10.15 9.36 -10.89
CA ASP A 307 -9.93 10.15 -9.68
C ASP A 307 -8.88 11.27 -9.88
N PRO A 308 -9.29 12.56 -9.84
CA PRO A 308 -8.37 13.69 -10.01
C PRO A 308 -7.21 13.72 -9.02
N THR A 309 -7.39 13.15 -7.83
CA THR A 309 -6.38 13.12 -6.76
C THR A 309 -5.12 12.35 -7.18
N TRP A 310 -5.30 11.33 -8.01
CA TRP A 310 -4.25 10.40 -8.43
C TRP A 310 -3.70 10.68 -9.82
N LYS A 311 -4.26 11.65 -10.56
CA LYS A 311 -3.74 12.06 -11.86
C LYS A 311 -2.32 12.62 -11.71
N CYS A 312 -1.37 11.98 -12.40
CA CYS A 312 0.02 12.41 -12.50
C CYS A 312 0.66 11.77 -13.74
N GLU A 313 1.85 12.24 -14.13
CA GLU A 313 2.60 11.75 -15.29
C GLU A 313 2.93 10.25 -15.24
N ASN A 314 3.02 9.69 -14.02
CA ASN A 314 3.33 8.28 -13.81
C ASN A 314 2.12 7.35 -13.93
N LEU A 315 0.91 7.87 -14.12
CA LEU A 315 -0.31 7.07 -14.27
C LEU A 315 -0.76 7.11 -15.74
N THR A 316 -0.85 5.94 -16.37
CA THR A 316 -1.35 5.83 -17.74
C THR A 316 -2.34 4.69 -17.91
N ASN A 317 -3.18 4.84 -18.91
CA ASN A 317 -4.03 3.77 -19.41
C ASN A 317 -3.24 2.99 -20.47
N VAL A 318 -3.21 1.66 -20.36
CA VAL A 318 -2.47 0.77 -21.26
C VAL A 318 -3.49 -0.06 -22.03
N GLU A 319 -3.54 0.12 -23.34
CA GLU A 319 -4.43 -0.69 -24.16
C GLU A 319 -4.04 -2.17 -24.08
N ASN A 320 -5.05 -3.04 -24.11
CA ASN A 320 -4.83 -4.48 -24.14
C ASN A 320 -4.30 -4.94 -25.51
N ASN A 321 -3.02 -4.68 -25.74
CA ASN A 321 -2.26 -5.00 -26.94
C ASN A 321 -0.80 -5.30 -26.53
N SER A 322 -0.20 -6.34 -27.08
CA SER A 322 1.17 -6.76 -26.73
C SER A 322 2.21 -5.66 -26.94
N ASP A 323 2.09 -4.86 -28.00
CA ASP A 323 3.03 -3.79 -28.32
C ASP A 323 2.90 -2.62 -27.34
N HIS A 324 1.67 -2.30 -26.91
CA HIS A 324 1.42 -1.24 -25.93
C HIS A 324 1.88 -1.65 -24.52
N ILE A 325 1.62 -2.90 -24.12
CA ILE A 325 2.13 -3.46 -22.86
C ILE A 325 3.67 -3.46 -22.88
N LYS A 326 4.28 -3.96 -23.96
CA LYS A 326 5.74 -3.98 -24.13
C LYS A 326 6.34 -2.57 -24.06
N LYS A 327 5.73 -1.61 -24.78
CA LYS A 327 6.16 -0.21 -24.77
C LYS A 327 6.16 0.35 -23.36
N PHE A 328 5.08 0.15 -22.59
CA PHE A 328 4.99 0.59 -21.20
C PHE A 328 6.09 -0.03 -20.32
N LEU A 329 6.33 -1.34 -20.46
CA LEU A 329 7.36 -2.05 -19.69
C LEU A 329 8.80 -1.65 -20.05
N SER A 330 9.01 -1.11 -21.26
CA SER A 330 10.33 -0.72 -21.77
C SER A 330 10.72 0.76 -21.56
N GLN A 331 9.76 1.62 -21.21
CA GLN A 331 9.96 3.05 -20.96
C GLN A 331 10.66 3.33 -19.63
#